data_AF-A0A842MHA2-F1
#
_entry.id   AF-A0A842MHA2-F1
#
_cell.length_a   1.000
_cell.length_b   1.000
_cell.length_c   1.000
_cell.angle_alpha   90.00
_cell.angle_beta   90.00
_cell.angle_gamma   90.00
#
_symmetry.space_group_name_H-M   'P 1'
#
loop_
_entity.id
_entity.type
_entity.pdbx_description
1 polymer ?
#
loop_
_entity_poly.entity_id
_entity_poly.type
_entity_poly.pdbx_seq_one_letter_code
_entity_poly.pdbx_strand_id
1 'polypeptide(L)' 'MGERVLMKGNEALAEAAIQAGCRYFFGYPITPQNEIPEYMSRRLPEVGGVYLQSESEVATI' A
#
# COMPACT_ATOMS: atom_id res chain seq x y z
N MET A 1 6.35 -20.04 -14.51
CA MET A 1 6.40 -20.03 -13.03
C MET A 1 7.02 -18.70 -12.64
N GLY A 2 6.32 -17.86 -11.87
CA GLY A 2 6.78 -16.50 -11.57
C GLY A 2 8.08 -16.47 -10.76
N GLU A 3 8.79 -15.35 -10.82
CA GLU A 3 9.98 -15.09 -10.01
C GLU A 3 9.63 -15.15 -8.52
N ARG A 4 10.49 -15.79 -7.71
CA ARG A 4 10.30 -15.85 -6.26
C ARG A 4 11.03 -14.68 -5.62
N VAL A 5 10.26 -13.79 -4.99
CA VAL A 5 10.79 -12.61 -4.31
C VAL A 5 10.65 -12.82 -2.79
N LEU A 6 11.71 -12.50 -2.04
CA LEU A 6 11.64 -12.42 -0.58
C LEU A 6 11.11 -11.03 -0.21
N MET A 7 9.97 -10.97 0.46
CA MET A 7 9.26 -9.73 0.77
C MET A 7 8.63 -9.81 2.16
N LYS A 8 8.47 -8.68 2.84
CA LYS A 8 7.71 -8.63 4.11
C LYS A 8 6.22 -8.85 3.85
N GLY A 9 5.49 -9.38 4.84
CA GLY A 9 4.06 -9.67 4.69
C GLY A 9 3.21 -8.44 4.34
N ASN A 10 3.46 -7.31 4.98
CA ASN A 10 2.77 -6.04 4.71
C ASN A 10 3.01 -5.54 3.28
N GLU A 11 4.26 -5.58 2.82
CA GLU A 11 4.63 -5.18 1.45
C GLU A 11 4.01 -6.13 0.42
N ALA A 12 3.97 -7.44 0.70
CA ALA A 12 3.38 -8.43 -0.18
C ALA A 12 1.86 -8.22 -0.33
N LEU A 13 1.17 -7.86 0.75
CA LEU A 13 -0.24 -7.51 0.71
C LEU A 13 -0.48 -6.24 -0.10
N ALA A 14 0.34 -5.21 0.11
CA ALA A 14 0.22 -3.95 -0.62
C ALA A 14 0.46 -4.14 -2.12
N GLU A 15 1.51 -4.86 -2.50
CA GLU A 15 1.82 -5.19 -3.89
C GLU A 15 0.72 -6.04 -4.53
N ALA A 16 0.19 -7.04 -3.82
CA ALA A 16 -0.91 -7.85 -4.32
C ALA A 16 -2.16 -7.01 -4.60
N ALA A 17 -2.50 -6.05 -3.74
CA ALA A 17 -3.62 -5.14 -3.97
C ALA A 17 -3.39 -4.26 -5.21
N ILE A 18 -2.17 -3.75 -5.41
CA ILE A 18 -1.80 -2.97 -6.61
C ILE A 18 -1.93 -3.82 -7.88
N GLN A 19 -1.42 -5.05 -7.86
CA GLN A 19 -1.52 -6.00 -8.97
C GLN A 19 -2.97 -6.38 -9.28
N ALA A 20 -3.83 -6.45 -8.26
CA ALA A 20 -5.26 -6.68 -8.41
C ALA A 20 -6.03 -5.47 -8.98
N GLY A 21 -5.39 -4.33 -9.20
CA GLY A 21 -5.99 -3.13 -9.78
C GLY A 21 -6.29 -2.01 -8.79
N CYS A 22 -5.83 -2.10 -7.54
CA CYS A 22 -5.93 -0.97 -6.61
C CYS A 22 -5.15 0.23 -7.14
N ARG A 23 -5.80 1.40 -7.20
CA ARG A 23 -5.21 2.67 -7.65
C ARG A 23 -5.39 3.81 -6.67
N TYR A 24 -6.13 3.63 -5.59
CA TYR A 24 -6.35 4.65 -4.58
C TYR A 24 -6.17 4.02 -3.21
N PHE A 25 -5.27 4.60 -2.41
CA PHE A 25 -5.10 4.20 -1.03
C PHE A 25 -5.05 5.44 -0.16
N PHE A 26 -5.99 5.50 0.78
CA PHE A 26 -6.02 6.47 1.85
C PHE A 26 -5.43 5.76 3.06
N GLY A 27 -4.48 6.38 3.75
CA GLY A 27 -3.72 5.71 4.80
C GLY A 27 -3.49 6.58 6.02
N TYR A 28 -3.60 5.97 7.20
CA TYR A 28 -3.17 6.55 8.47
C TYR A 28 -2.12 5.63 9.11
N PRO A 29 -0.95 6.14 9.54
CA PRO A 29 0.09 5.31 10.13
C PRO A 29 -0.29 4.82 11.53
N ILE A 30 -0.33 3.51 11.71
CA ILE A 30 -0.47 2.81 13.01
C ILE A 30 0.34 1.50 13.00
N THR A 31 1.06 1.21 14.08
CA THR A 31 1.82 -0.04 14.21
C THR A 31 0.86 -1.23 14.43
N PRO A 32 1.19 -2.43 13.90
CA PRO A 32 2.37 -2.81 13.13
C PRO A 32 2.25 -2.63 11.60
N GLN A 33 1.16 -2.04 11.09
CA GLN A 33 0.87 -2.01 9.65
C GLN A 33 1.58 -0.88 8.88
N ASN A 34 2.41 -0.06 9.52
CA ASN A 34 3.05 1.13 8.92
C ASN A 34 3.75 0.89 7.58
N GLU A 35 4.22 -0.33 7.33
CA GLU A 35 4.88 -0.70 6.08
C GLU A 35 3.90 -0.70 4.88
N ILE A 36 2.59 -0.87 5.10
CA ILE A 36 1.57 -0.80 4.05
C ILE A 36 1.46 0.63 3.49
N PRO A 37 1.12 1.68 4.28
CA PRO A 37 1.09 3.05 3.76
C PRO A 37 2.46 3.49 3.24
N GLU A 38 3.57 3.06 3.86
CA GLU A 38 4.91 3.34 3.35
C GLU A 38 5.10 2.77 1.93
N TYR A 39 4.80 1.49 1.72
CA TYR A 39 4.93 0.82 0.42
C TYR A 39 3.99 1.44 -0.63
N MET A 40 2.72 1.64 -0.27
CA MET A 40 1.71 2.25 -1.14
C MET A 40 2.09 3.66 -1.59
N SER A 41 2.66 4.47 -0.69
CA SER A 41 3.09 5.84 -1.00
C SER A 41 4.16 5.90 -2.10
N ARG A 42 5.01 4.87 -2.19
CA ARG A 42 6.05 4.76 -3.22
C ARG A 42 5.53 4.13 -4.51
N ARG A 43 4.74 3.06 -4.39
CA ARG A 43 4.38 2.19 -5.52
C ARG A 43 3.15 2.63 -6.30
N LEU A 44 2.18 3.28 -5.67
CA LEU A 44 0.97 3.74 -6.38
C LEU A 44 1.26 4.76 -7.48
N PRO A 45 2.13 5.78 -7.29
CA PRO A 45 2.48 6.70 -8.37
C PRO A 45 3.05 6.03 -9.62
N GLU A 46 3.80 4.93 -9.46
CA GLU A 46 4.40 4.19 -10.57
C GLU A 46 3.36 3.47 -11.46
N VAL A 47 2.17 3.19 -10.93
CA VAL A 47 1.07 2.53 -11.64
C VAL A 47 -0.09 3.49 -11.96
N GLY A 48 0.14 4.81 -11.86
CA GLY A 48 -0.86 5.84 -12.10
C GLY A 48 -1.94 5.93 -11.01
N GLY A 49 -1.64 5.45 -9.81
CA GLY A 49 -2.51 5.55 -8.63
C GLY A 49 -2.16 6.74 -7.74
N VAL A 50 -2.99 6.94 -6.71
CA VAL A 50 -2.87 8.02 -5.72
C VAL A 50 -2.79 7.41 -4.33
N TYR A 51 -1.77 7.84 -3.60
CA TYR A 51 -1.68 7.67 -2.15
C TYR A 51 -2.03 9.00 -1.47
N LEU A 52 -2.90 8.96 -0.46
CA LEU A 52 -3.20 10.11 0.39
C LEU A 52 -3.05 9.73 1.86
N GLN A 53 -2.15 10.42 2.57
CA GLN A 53 -2.09 10.31 4.01
C GLN A 53 -3.27 11.08 4.63
N SER A 54 -4.10 10.38 5.38
CA SER A 54 -5.25 10.94 6.09
C SER A 54 -4.84 11.40 7.49
N GLU A 55 -5.67 12.22 8.13
CA GLU A 55 -5.43 12.75 9.48
C GLU A 55 -5.82 11.78 10.60
N SER A 56 -6.68 10.81 10.31
CA SER A 56 -7.14 9.79 11.26
C SER A 56 -7.54 8.52 10.54
N GLU A 57 -7.71 7.43 11.29
CA GLU A 57 -8.25 6.17 10.80
C GLU A 57 -9.68 6.35 10.23
N VAL A 58 -10.47 7.26 10.81
CA VAL A 58 -11.84 7.52 10.37
C VAL A 58 -11.87 8.27 9.04
N ALA A 59 -10.94 9.18 8.81
CA ALA A 59 -10.86 9.92 7.54
C ALA A 59 -10.32 9.09 6.36
N THR A 60 -9.83 7.88 6.65
CA THR A 60 -9.33 6.93 5.66
C THR A 60 -10.47 6.19 4.93
N ILE A 61 -11.70 6.23 5.46
CA ILE A 61 -12.87 5.49 4.95
C ILE A 61 -14.04 6.42 4.61
#